data_AF-A0A352LRW7-F1
#
_entry.id   AF-A0A352LRW7-F1
#
_cell.length_a   1.000
_cell.length_b   1.000
_cell.length_c   1.000
_cell.angle_alpha   90.00
_cell.angle_beta   90.00
_cell.angle_gamma   90.00
#
_symmetry.space_group_name_H-M   'P 1'
#
loop_
_entity.id
_entity.type
_entity.pdbx_description
1 polymer ?
#
loop_
_entity_poly.entity_id
_entity_poly.type
_entity_poly.pdbx_seq_one_letter_code
_entity_poly.pdbx_strand_id
1 'polypeptide(L)'
;MIMTPKQKNKRDIILTMAHRNYEKGMSSYAFFKVQNSAMSKDLVQDTFIKTWKYLVRNGKIDLMKPFLYHILNQLIIDEYRKKYRKNKTTSLDALMEKGFEPGFDNSERMINTFDGKAILLLIQYLPTKYEKVVRMRYVQNLSLKEISLITGQSRNAVAVQAYRGLAKLKKLYNHK
;
A
#
# COMPACT_ATOMS: atom_id res chain seq x y z
N MET A 1 9.11 27.28 21.49
CA MET A 1 8.46 28.56 21.14
C MET A 1 6.97 28.33 21.00
N ILE A 2 6.16 28.90 21.89
CA ILE A 2 4.69 28.76 21.87
C ILE A 2 4.15 29.62 20.71
N MET A 3 3.26 29.05 19.89
CA MET A 3 2.70 29.72 18.72
C MET A 3 1.79 30.90 19.11
N THR A 4 1.79 31.96 18.29
CA THR A 4 0.84 33.07 18.47
C THR A 4 -0.58 32.66 18.02
N PRO A 5 -1.66 33.22 18.62
CA PRO A 5 -3.05 32.92 18.24
C PRO A 5 -3.35 33.13 16.75
N LYS A 6 -2.79 34.17 16.14
CA LYS A 6 -2.96 34.51 14.71
C LYS A 6 -2.32 33.46 13.78
N GLN A 7 -1.15 32.93 14.15
CA GLN A 7 -0.46 31.88 13.38
C GLN A 7 -1.19 30.53 13.50
N LYS A 8 -1.77 30.23 14.67
CA LYS A 8 -2.58 29.03 14.88
C LYS A 8 -3.82 29.04 13.97
N ASN A 9 -4.56 30.15 13.98
CA ASN A 9 -5.77 30.31 13.16
C ASN A 9 -5.49 30.16 11.65
N LYS A 10 -4.39 30.72 11.13
CA LYS A 10 -4.01 30.54 9.71
C LYS A 10 -3.72 29.07 9.36
N ARG A 11 -3.05 28.33 10.24
CA ARG A 11 -2.74 26.91 10.03
C ARG A 11 -4.00 26.04 10.12
N ASP A 12 -4.91 26.36 11.04
CA ASP A 12 -6.22 25.69 11.18
C ASP A 12 -7.04 25.80 9.89
N ILE A 13 -7.12 27.00 9.31
CA ILE A 13 -7.81 27.25 8.03
C ILE A 13 -7.19 26.41 6.91
N ILE A 14 -5.86 26.42 6.76
CA ILE A 14 -5.15 25.65 5.73
C ILE A 14 -5.45 24.15 5.86
N LEU A 15 -5.38 23.61 7.08
CA LEU A 15 -5.61 22.18 7.31
C LEU A 15 -7.09 21.81 7.09
N THR A 16 -8.02 22.68 7.46
CA THR A 16 -9.47 22.49 7.23
C THR A 16 -9.78 22.45 5.74
N MET A 17 -9.19 23.35 4.95
CA MET A 17 -9.32 23.34 3.49
C MET A 17 -8.72 22.06 2.89
N ALA A 18 -7.54 21.65 3.36
CA ALA A 18 -6.91 20.41 2.92
C ALA A 18 -7.77 19.19 3.23
N HIS A 19 -8.39 19.13 4.42
CA HIS A 19 -9.31 18.06 4.78
C HIS A 19 -10.49 17.98 3.83
N ARG A 20 -11.20 19.10 3.61
CA ARG A 20 -12.33 19.15 2.67
C ARG A 20 -11.96 18.71 1.26
N ASN A 21 -10.78 19.07 0.78
CA ASN A 21 -10.36 18.80 -0.59
C ASN A 21 -9.84 17.38 -0.81
N TYR A 22 -9.23 16.76 0.21
CA TYR A 22 -8.46 15.53 0.02
C TYR A 22 -8.96 14.32 0.82
N GLU A 23 -9.75 14.50 1.88
CA GLU A 23 -10.19 13.39 2.76
C GLU A 23 -10.86 12.27 1.96
N LYS A 24 -11.86 12.58 1.13
CA LYS A 24 -12.58 11.56 0.36
C LYS A 24 -11.66 10.77 -0.56
N GLY A 25 -10.77 11.45 -1.30
CA GLY A 25 -9.82 10.82 -2.20
C GLY A 25 -8.77 9.98 -1.48
N MET A 26 -8.34 10.44 -0.31
CA MET A 26 -7.42 9.69 0.57
C MET A 26 -8.09 8.47 1.20
N SER A 27 -9.35 8.60 1.62
CA SER A 27 -10.16 7.50 2.15
C SER A 27 -10.39 6.43 1.09
N SER A 28 -10.77 6.79 -0.15
CA SER A 28 -10.85 5.81 -1.24
C SER A 28 -9.50 5.15 -1.53
N TYR A 29 -8.42 5.94 -1.61
CA TYR A 29 -7.08 5.43 -1.84
C TYR A 29 -6.62 4.44 -0.76
N ALA A 30 -6.80 4.80 0.51
CA ALA A 30 -6.46 3.96 1.64
C ALA A 30 -7.33 2.70 1.66
N PHE A 31 -8.63 2.81 1.38
CA PHE A 31 -9.53 1.66 1.28
C PHE A 31 -9.06 0.64 0.23
N PHE A 32 -8.69 1.08 -0.97
CA PHE A 32 -8.17 0.17 -2.01
C PHE A 32 -6.90 -0.55 -1.57
N LYS A 33 -6.06 0.11 -0.77
CA LYS A 33 -4.86 -0.47 -0.20
C LYS A 33 -5.23 -1.48 0.89
N VAL A 34 -5.85 -1.03 2.00
CA VAL A 34 -6.02 -1.83 3.22
C VAL A 34 -7.25 -2.75 3.23
N GLN A 35 -8.19 -2.58 2.30
CA GLN A 35 -9.42 -3.37 2.17
C GLN A 35 -10.27 -3.39 3.47
N ASN A 36 -10.25 -2.29 4.23
CA ASN A 36 -10.99 -2.14 5.47
C ASN A 36 -11.43 -0.68 5.64
N SER A 37 -12.74 -0.43 5.70
CA SER A 37 -13.27 0.93 5.74
C SER A 37 -12.96 1.67 7.04
N ALA A 38 -12.97 0.99 8.19
CA ALA A 38 -12.66 1.62 9.47
C ALA A 38 -11.17 2.02 9.52
N MET A 39 -10.28 1.06 9.26
CA MET A 39 -8.83 1.29 9.19
C MET A 39 -8.48 2.37 8.17
N SER A 40 -9.15 2.40 7.02
CA SER A 40 -8.97 3.45 6.03
C SER A 40 -9.22 4.85 6.61
N LYS A 41 -10.34 5.04 7.31
CA LYS A 41 -10.69 6.33 7.93
C LYS A 41 -9.70 6.71 9.02
N ASP A 42 -9.29 5.74 9.85
CA ASP A 42 -8.33 5.94 10.92
C ASP A 42 -6.96 6.41 10.36
N LEU A 43 -6.45 5.77 9.31
CA LEU A 43 -5.19 6.15 8.66
C LEU A 43 -5.25 7.56 8.06
N VAL A 44 -6.39 7.96 7.50
CA VAL A 44 -6.59 9.32 6.99
C VAL A 44 -6.65 10.33 8.13
N GLN A 45 -7.36 10.02 9.21
CA GLN A 45 -7.40 10.87 10.40
C GLN A 45 -5.99 11.06 10.99
N ASP A 46 -5.25 9.98 11.17
CA ASP A 46 -3.85 9.99 11.64
C ASP A 46 -2.95 10.83 10.72
N THR A 47 -3.21 10.81 9.42
CA THR A 47 -2.48 11.64 8.45
C THR A 47 -2.67 13.14 8.75
N PHE A 48 -3.91 13.57 8.98
CA PHE A 48 -4.20 14.97 9.32
C PHE A 48 -3.65 15.35 10.70
N ILE A 49 -3.72 14.45 11.69
CA ILE A 49 -3.13 14.67 13.03
C ILE A 49 -1.61 14.84 12.93
N LYS A 50 -0.92 14.00 12.15
CA LYS A 50 0.53 14.10 11.94
C LYS A 50 0.90 15.38 11.19
N THR A 51 0.10 15.75 10.19
CA THR A 51 0.28 17.00 9.43
C THR A 51 0.11 18.21 10.34
N TRP A 52 -0.90 18.22 11.22
CA TRP A 52 -1.09 19.26 12.22
C TRP A 52 0.12 19.40 13.16
N LYS A 53 0.59 18.27 13.71
CA LYS A 53 1.78 18.25 14.58
C LYS A 53 3.02 18.81 13.88
N TYR A 54 3.19 18.53 12.59
CA TYR A 54 4.28 19.08 11.78
C TYR A 54 4.15 20.60 11.59
N LEU A 55 2.95 21.08 11.23
CA LEU A 55 2.68 22.51 11.05
C LEU A 55 2.86 23.30 12.34
N VAL A 56 2.38 22.78 13.49
CA VAL A 56 2.52 23.41 14.81
C VAL A 56 3.99 23.59 15.21
N ARG A 57 4.85 22.67 14.77
CA ARG A 57 6.31 22.75 14.96
C ARG A 57 7.02 23.64 13.94
N ASN A 58 6.29 24.53 13.28
CA ASN A 58 6.79 25.44 12.23
C ASN A 58 7.33 24.72 10.99
N GLY A 59 6.88 23.48 10.74
CA GLY A 59 7.15 22.80 9.48
C GLY A 59 6.58 23.57 8.28
N LYS A 60 7.29 23.50 7.16
CA LYS A 60 6.89 24.13 5.90
C LYS A 60 6.41 23.04 4.93
N ILE A 61 5.26 23.26 4.31
CA ILE A 61 4.69 22.34 3.34
C ILE A 61 4.52 23.11 2.04
N ASP A 62 5.32 22.78 1.03
CA ASP A 62 5.25 23.44 -0.27
C ASP A 62 4.02 22.97 -1.05
N LEU A 63 3.80 21.65 -1.09
CA LEU A 63 2.67 21.02 -1.77
C LEU A 63 1.89 20.11 -0.81
N MET A 64 0.69 20.54 -0.43
CA MET A 64 -0.14 19.86 0.56
C MET A 64 -0.54 18.44 0.14
N LYS A 65 -1.02 18.26 -1.10
CA LYS A 65 -1.48 16.96 -1.58
C LYS A 65 -0.35 15.90 -1.55
N PRO A 66 0.82 16.11 -2.19
CA PRO A 66 1.94 15.17 -2.09
C PRO A 66 2.36 14.87 -0.64
N PHE A 67 2.37 15.88 0.23
CA PHE A 67 2.73 15.71 1.64
C PHE A 67 1.75 14.79 2.39
N LEU A 68 0.44 15.00 2.20
CA LEU A 68 -0.60 14.15 2.80
C LEU A 68 -0.49 12.71 2.30
N TYR A 69 -0.37 12.50 0.99
CA TYR A 69 -0.23 11.15 0.43
C TYR A 69 1.09 10.48 0.83
N HIS A 70 2.16 11.25 1.03
CA HIS A 70 3.40 10.73 1.59
C HIS A 70 3.18 10.17 2.99
N ILE A 71 2.60 10.94 3.92
CA ILE A 71 2.31 10.47 5.28
C ILE A 71 1.39 9.26 5.25
N LEU A 72 0.30 9.33 4.48
CA LEU A 72 -0.68 8.25 4.36
C LEU A 72 -0.02 6.95 3.89
N ASN A 73 0.85 7.00 2.87
CA ASN A 73 1.57 5.83 2.40
C ASN A 73 2.47 5.21 3.47
N GLN A 74 3.15 6.05 4.26
CA GLN A 74 3.97 5.55 5.36
C GLN A 74 3.12 4.83 6.42
N LEU A 75 1.97 5.40 6.77
CA LEU A 75 1.04 4.77 7.72
C LEU A 75 0.48 3.44 7.19
N ILE A 76 0.14 3.37 5.91
CA ILE A 76 -0.28 2.13 5.25
C ILE A 76 0.82 1.07 5.35
N ILE A 77 2.05 1.42 4.99
CA ILE A 77 3.20 0.50 5.06
C ILE A 77 3.42 0.01 6.50
N ASP A 78 3.34 0.91 7.49
CA ASP A 78 3.49 0.56 8.90
C ASP A 78 2.39 -0.39 9.37
N GLU A 79 1.15 -0.18 8.96
CA GLU A 79 0.02 -1.07 9.28
C GLU A 79 0.24 -2.47 8.67
N TYR A 80 0.68 -2.53 7.42
CA TYR A 80 1.05 -3.80 6.80
C TYR A 80 2.20 -4.50 7.50
N ARG A 81 3.23 -3.77 7.91
CA ARG A 81 4.35 -4.35 8.67
C ARG A 81 3.90 -4.94 10.00
N LYS A 82 3.01 -4.26 10.73
CA LYS A 82 2.42 -4.78 11.97
C LYS A 82 1.68 -6.10 11.71
N LYS A 83 0.80 -6.14 10.70
CA LYS A 83 0.07 -7.36 10.32
C LYS A 83 1.01 -8.47 9.85
N TYR A 84 1.99 -8.14 9.01
CA TYR A 84 2.94 -9.09 8.46
C TYR A 84 3.77 -9.74 9.57
N ARG A 85 4.28 -8.95 10.53
CA ARG A 85 5.04 -9.47 11.68
C ARG A 85 4.22 -10.40 12.57
N LYS A 86 2.95 -10.04 12.86
CA LYS A 86 2.03 -10.91 13.61
C LYS A 86 1.82 -12.27 12.93
N ASN A 87 1.84 -12.28 11.59
CA ASN A 87 1.62 -13.48 10.78
C ASN A 87 2.92 -14.17 10.33
N LYS A 88 4.10 -13.69 10.76
CA LYS A 88 5.42 -14.20 10.34
C LYS A 88 5.92 -15.36 11.20
N THR A 89 5.15 -15.83 12.17
CA THR A 89 5.45 -17.06 12.94
C THR A 89 5.46 -18.33 12.08
N THR A 90 5.26 -18.24 10.76
CA THR A 90 5.33 -19.37 9.84
C THR A 90 6.00 -18.93 8.53
N SER A 91 7.10 -19.60 8.15
CA SER A 91 7.91 -19.42 6.92
C SER A 91 9.01 -18.34 6.96
N LEU A 92 10.20 -18.76 7.42
CA LEU A 92 11.48 -18.26 6.90
C LEU A 92 11.75 -18.98 5.57
N ASP A 93 11.43 -18.35 4.45
CA ASP A 93 12.05 -18.70 3.16
C ASP A 93 12.62 -17.42 2.56
N ALA A 94 13.91 -17.19 2.85
CA ALA A 94 14.71 -16.23 2.11
C ALA A 94 15.33 -16.98 0.92
N LEU A 95 14.85 -16.71 -0.29
CA LEU A 95 15.53 -17.15 -1.51
C LEU A 95 16.35 -15.98 -2.06
N MET A 96 17.68 -16.13 -2.04
CA MET A 96 18.56 -15.52 -3.03
C MET A 96 18.48 -16.39 -4.28
N GLU A 97 17.87 -15.89 -5.35
CA GLU A 97 17.91 -16.58 -6.65
C GLU A 97 18.32 -15.59 -7.73
N LYS A 98 19.45 -15.89 -8.39
CA LYS A 98 20.10 -15.05 -9.40
C LYS A 98 19.26 -14.96 -10.68
N GLY A 99 19.31 -13.79 -11.33
CA GLY A 99 19.16 -13.69 -12.79
C GLY A 99 17.74 -13.74 -13.36
N PHE A 100 16.81 -12.92 -12.87
CA PHE A 100 15.55 -12.67 -13.57
C PHE A 100 15.19 -11.19 -13.49
N GLU A 101 15.23 -10.49 -14.61
CA GLU A 101 14.57 -9.19 -14.80
C GLU A 101 13.24 -9.45 -15.52
N PRO A 102 12.08 -9.37 -14.83
CA PRO A 102 10.81 -9.45 -15.53
C PRO A 102 10.65 -8.22 -16.42
N GLY A 103 10.35 -8.43 -17.71
CA GLY A 103 9.78 -7.38 -18.55
C GLY A 103 8.50 -6.86 -17.90
N PHE A 104 8.52 -5.62 -17.42
CA PHE A 104 7.47 -5.01 -16.60
C PHE A 104 6.10 -4.92 -17.31
N ASP A 105 6.08 -4.99 -18.63
CA ASP A 105 4.93 -4.66 -19.47
C ASP A 105 3.90 -5.80 -19.63
N ASN A 106 4.30 -7.07 -19.46
CA ASN A 106 3.39 -8.20 -19.73
C ASN A 106 2.44 -8.56 -18.57
N SER A 107 2.73 -8.12 -17.35
CA SER A 107 1.97 -8.54 -16.15
C SER A 107 0.60 -7.85 -16.01
N GLU A 108 0.48 -6.58 -16.42
CA GLU A 108 -0.79 -5.83 -16.40
C GLU A 108 -1.75 -6.33 -17.49
N ARG A 109 -1.24 -6.69 -18.68
CA ARG A 109 -2.05 -7.26 -19.75
C ARG A 109 -2.61 -8.64 -19.41
N MET A 110 -1.89 -9.42 -18.59
CA MET A 110 -2.31 -10.79 -18.22
C MET A 110 -3.57 -10.84 -17.34
N ILE A 111 -3.92 -9.79 -16.59
CA ILE A 111 -5.10 -9.81 -15.70
C ILE A 111 -6.38 -9.36 -16.42
N ASN A 112 -6.24 -8.49 -17.43
CA ASN A 112 -7.39 -7.91 -18.15
C ASN A 112 -8.25 -8.93 -18.92
N THR A 113 -7.81 -10.19 -19.03
CA THR A 113 -8.52 -11.27 -19.73
C THR A 113 -9.42 -12.13 -18.84
N PHE A 114 -9.53 -11.83 -17.55
CA PHE A 114 -10.15 -12.73 -16.58
C PHE A 114 -11.30 -12.06 -15.81
N ASP A 115 -12.32 -12.86 -15.44
CA ASP A 115 -13.33 -12.45 -14.47
C ASP A 115 -12.67 -12.19 -13.10
N GLY A 116 -12.68 -10.93 -12.66
CA GLY A 116 -12.02 -10.48 -11.44
C GLY A 116 -12.49 -11.20 -10.17
N LYS A 117 -13.76 -11.65 -10.12
CA LYS A 117 -14.26 -12.41 -8.96
C LYS A 117 -13.67 -13.82 -8.92
N ALA A 118 -13.57 -14.48 -10.07
CA ALA A 118 -12.98 -15.81 -10.17
C ALA A 118 -11.48 -15.79 -9.81
N ILE A 119 -10.71 -14.80 -10.28
CA ILE A 119 -9.31 -14.63 -9.90
C ILE A 119 -9.16 -14.49 -8.39
N LEU A 120 -9.98 -13.65 -7.76
CA LEU A 120 -9.85 -13.35 -6.33
C LEU A 120 -9.95 -14.64 -5.48
N LEU A 121 -10.86 -15.54 -5.86
CA LEU A 121 -11.02 -16.84 -5.22
C LEU A 121 -9.83 -17.76 -5.51
N LEU A 122 -9.25 -17.71 -6.71
CA LEU A 122 -8.11 -18.56 -7.07
C LEU A 122 -6.81 -18.17 -6.36
N ILE A 123 -6.64 -16.90 -5.97
CA ILE A 123 -5.44 -16.43 -5.28
C ILE A 123 -5.17 -17.24 -4.00
N GLN A 124 -6.22 -17.63 -3.27
CA GLN A 124 -6.08 -18.36 -2.00
C GLN A 124 -5.49 -19.79 -2.17
N TYR A 125 -5.53 -20.34 -3.38
CA TYR A 125 -4.96 -21.66 -3.70
C TYR A 125 -3.52 -21.59 -4.17
N LEU A 126 -2.93 -20.39 -4.29
CA LEU A 126 -1.51 -20.26 -4.55
C LEU A 126 -0.70 -20.71 -3.32
N PRO A 127 0.52 -21.26 -3.52
CA PRO A 127 1.43 -21.47 -2.41
C PRO A 127 1.67 -20.16 -1.66
N THR A 128 1.71 -20.21 -0.33
CA THR A 128 1.73 -19.05 0.59
C THR A 128 2.72 -17.95 0.19
N LYS A 129 3.91 -18.33 -0.30
CA LYS A 129 4.94 -17.39 -0.75
C LYS A 129 4.52 -16.52 -1.95
N TYR A 130 3.72 -17.06 -2.86
CA TYR A 130 3.20 -16.34 -4.02
C TYR A 130 1.87 -15.67 -3.72
N GLU A 131 1.00 -16.34 -2.96
CA GLU A 131 -0.33 -15.86 -2.57
C GLU A 131 -0.27 -14.47 -1.95
N LYS A 132 0.60 -14.29 -0.94
CA LYS A 132 0.78 -13.00 -0.27
C LYS A 132 1.22 -11.89 -1.23
N VAL A 133 2.23 -12.15 -2.07
CA VAL A 133 2.77 -11.15 -3.00
C VAL A 133 1.77 -10.80 -4.11
N VAL A 134 1.09 -11.79 -4.67
CA VAL A 134 0.05 -11.59 -5.69
C VAL A 134 -1.11 -10.78 -5.12
N ARG A 135 -1.58 -11.13 -3.92
CA ARG A 135 -2.64 -10.37 -3.23
C ARG A 135 -2.22 -8.93 -2.97
N MET A 136 -1.03 -8.72 -2.42
CA MET A 136 -0.49 -7.38 -2.19
C MET A 136 -0.38 -6.56 -3.48
N ARG A 137 0.11 -7.17 -4.57
CA ARG A 137 0.34 -6.47 -5.83
C ARG A 137 -0.95 -6.12 -6.56
N TYR A 138 -1.86 -7.08 -6.71
CA TYR A 138 -2.98 -6.97 -7.65
C TYR A 138 -4.33 -6.72 -6.99
N VAL A 139 -4.51 -7.12 -5.73
CA VAL A 139 -5.75 -6.83 -4.98
C VAL A 139 -5.61 -5.55 -4.19
N GLN A 140 -4.47 -5.38 -3.52
CA GLN A 140 -4.19 -4.23 -2.65
C GLN A 140 -3.45 -3.10 -3.37
N ASN A 141 -3.20 -3.26 -4.68
CA ASN A 141 -2.52 -2.29 -5.53
C ASN A 141 -1.22 -1.73 -4.93
N LEU A 142 -0.43 -2.58 -4.26
CA LEU A 142 0.86 -2.20 -3.72
C LEU A 142 1.94 -2.28 -4.80
N SER A 143 2.80 -1.26 -4.84
CA SER A 143 4.01 -1.25 -5.65
C SER A 143 5.01 -2.29 -5.13
N LEU A 144 5.88 -2.77 -6.03
CA LEU A 144 6.98 -3.66 -5.64
C LEU A 144 7.87 -3.04 -4.56
N LYS A 145 7.99 -1.70 -4.54
CA LYS A 145 8.71 -0.96 -3.49
C LYS A 145 7.99 -1.07 -2.15
N GLU A 146 6.68 -0.82 -2.10
CA GLU A 146 5.88 -0.96 -0.87
C GLU A 146 5.94 -2.41 -0.36
N ILE A 147 5.78 -3.40 -1.23
CA ILE A 147 5.81 -4.82 -0.84
C ILE A 147 7.20 -5.21 -0.30
N SER A 148 8.28 -4.73 -0.94
CA SER A 148 9.65 -4.93 -0.44
C SER A 148 9.83 -4.34 0.95
N LEU A 149 9.31 -3.12 1.19
CA LEU A 149 9.35 -2.49 2.51
C LEU A 149 8.53 -3.25 3.56
N ILE A 150 7.41 -3.85 3.17
CA ILE A 150 6.53 -4.61 4.06
C ILE A 150 7.16 -5.95 4.45
N THR A 151 7.66 -6.70 3.46
CA THR A 151 8.13 -8.08 3.61
C THR A 151 9.58 -8.17 4.09
N GLY A 152 10.38 -7.14 3.83
CA GLY A 152 11.85 -7.15 4.02
C GLY A 152 12.60 -7.88 2.90
N GLN A 153 11.92 -8.33 1.86
CA GLN A 153 12.56 -8.95 0.67
C GLN A 153 13.08 -7.88 -0.28
N SER A 154 14.05 -8.23 -1.14
CA SER A 154 14.51 -7.34 -2.20
C SER A 154 13.41 -7.07 -3.22
N ARG A 155 13.42 -5.89 -3.86
CA ARG A 155 12.46 -5.55 -4.92
C ARG A 155 12.46 -6.60 -6.04
N ASN A 156 13.62 -7.16 -6.37
CA ASN A 156 13.74 -8.20 -7.39
C ASN A 156 13.06 -9.51 -6.96
N ALA A 157 13.30 -9.96 -5.73
CA ALA A 157 12.67 -11.16 -5.19
C ALA A 157 11.14 -11.04 -5.19
N VAL A 158 10.61 -9.87 -4.80
CA VAL A 158 9.17 -9.59 -4.87
C VAL A 158 8.66 -9.63 -6.32
N ALA A 159 9.39 -9.04 -7.26
CA ALA A 159 8.99 -9.03 -8.68
C ALA A 159 8.91 -10.46 -9.25
N VAL A 160 9.93 -11.28 -8.97
CA VAL A 160 9.96 -12.71 -9.34
C VAL A 160 8.79 -13.47 -8.72
N GLN A 161 8.50 -13.25 -7.44
CA GLN A 161 7.38 -13.88 -6.76
C GLN A 161 6.03 -13.48 -7.36
N ALA A 162 5.84 -12.19 -7.68
CA ALA A 162 4.62 -11.72 -8.33
C ALA A 162 4.44 -12.37 -9.72
N TYR A 163 5.50 -12.41 -10.53
CA TYR A 163 5.48 -13.02 -11.86
C TYR A 163 5.18 -14.53 -11.81
N ARG A 164 5.91 -15.28 -10.98
CA ARG A 164 5.69 -16.73 -10.81
C ARG A 164 4.30 -17.02 -10.22
N GLY A 165 3.82 -16.17 -9.33
CA GLY A 165 2.47 -16.25 -8.77
C GLY A 165 1.38 -16.09 -9.85
N LEU A 166 1.52 -15.09 -10.73
CA LEU A 166 0.60 -14.93 -11.87
C LEU A 166 0.62 -16.13 -12.82
N ALA A 167 1.80 -16.66 -13.15
CA ALA A 167 1.91 -17.83 -14.02
C ALA A 167 1.17 -19.05 -13.43
N LYS A 168 1.26 -19.26 -12.12
CA LYS A 168 0.51 -20.31 -11.41
C LYS A 168 -0.99 -20.02 -11.39
N LEU A 169 -1.38 -18.77 -11.16
CA LEU A 169 -2.79 -18.37 -11.12
C LEU A 169 -3.46 -18.59 -12.48
N LYS A 170 -2.77 -18.30 -13.59
CA LYS A 170 -3.24 -18.59 -14.94
C LYS A 170 -3.50 -20.08 -15.16
N LYS A 171 -2.61 -20.96 -14.67
CA LYS A 171 -2.83 -22.41 -14.76
C LYS A 171 -4.09 -22.82 -13.99
N LEU A 172 -4.27 -22.31 -12.77
CA LEU A 172 -5.48 -22.58 -11.98
C LEU A 172 -6.76 -22.13 -12.68
N TYR A 173 -6.72 -20.98 -13.37
CA TYR A 173 -7.87 -20.49 -14.12
C TYR A 173 -8.18 -21.32 -15.36
N ASN A 174 -7.16 -21.76 -16.11
CA ASN A 174 -7.34 -22.53 -17.35
C ASN A 174 -7.77 -23.99 -17.11
N HIS A 175 -7.65 -24.50 -15.89
CA HIS A 175 -8.13 -25.82 -15.48
C HIS A 175 -9.52 -25.79 -14.84
N LYS A 176 -10.25 -24.69 -15.03
CA LYS A 176 -11.62 -24.49 -14.56
C LYS A 176 -12.60 -24.86 -15.66
#